data_AF-A0A6G4VGX4-F1
#
_entry.id   AF-A0A6G4VGX4-F1
#
_cell.length_a   1.000
_cell.length_b   1.000
_cell.length_c   1.000
_cell.angle_alpha   90.00
_cell.angle_beta   90.00
_cell.angle_gamma   90.00
#
_symmetry.space_group_name_H-M   'P 1'
#
loop_
_entity.id
_entity.type
_entity.pdbx_description
1 polymer ?
#
loop_
_entity_poly.entity_id
_entity_poly.type
_entity_poly.pdbx_seq_one_letter_code
_entity_poly.pdbx_strand_id
1 'polypeptide(L)'
;MTTPWPPRRTVRRPVPRAAGPREPVDHARIGRRVVRRRAKGMTAADVAAALEDARFDARQDSRHEHLADDERGRAELAEWERIRQLLADAAPGTVYDPDADHVVQAELAADAAAAAAREAELREAARVAARTDELQALRELGTLEETGPREGDEAAREELTRRAGSYVQTDVDAWLAQALAAHLGHYADPAARAAAADLLPTHVLAHAALLTELARLVPGAGGGQLAFAARLATAHPEAAGDLAAFLARARPGQN
;
A
#
# COMPACT_ATOMS: atom_id res chain seq x y z
N MET A 1 7.94 -60.76 -18.46
CA MET A 1 7.32 -59.56 -19.04
C MET A 1 6.68 -58.79 -17.89
N THR A 2 7.30 -57.70 -17.46
CA THR A 2 6.90 -56.93 -16.27
C THR A 2 6.50 -55.54 -16.73
N THR A 3 5.22 -55.21 -16.59
CA THR A 3 4.66 -53.92 -17.03
C THR A 3 5.12 -52.81 -16.06
N PRO A 4 5.72 -51.70 -16.55
CA PRO A 4 6.12 -50.60 -15.68
C PRO A 4 4.90 -49.72 -15.36
N TRP A 5 4.71 -49.42 -14.08
CA TRP A 5 3.69 -48.49 -13.60
C TRP A 5 3.98 -47.04 -14.03
N PRO A 6 2.96 -46.19 -14.27
CA PRO A 6 3.18 -44.79 -14.64
C PRO A 6 3.55 -43.95 -13.40
N PRO A 7 4.33 -42.87 -13.57
CA PRO A 7 4.71 -42.00 -12.47
C PRO A 7 3.51 -41.23 -11.92
N ARG A 8 3.41 -41.18 -10.58
CA ARG A 8 2.39 -40.42 -9.84
C ARG A 8 2.53 -38.94 -10.17
N ARG A 9 1.53 -38.37 -10.86
CA ARG A 9 1.33 -36.92 -10.96
C ARG A 9 1.04 -36.36 -9.57
N THR A 10 1.99 -35.68 -8.97
CA THR A 10 1.76 -34.83 -7.81
C THR A 10 1.03 -33.58 -8.28
N VAL A 11 -0.28 -33.55 -8.08
CA VAL A 11 -1.06 -32.31 -8.20
C VAL A 11 -0.57 -31.38 -7.10
N ARG A 12 0.21 -30.35 -7.47
CA ARG A 12 0.56 -29.24 -6.58
C ARG A 12 -0.74 -28.57 -6.14
N ARG A 13 -1.18 -28.88 -4.93
CA ARG A 13 -2.27 -28.19 -4.24
C ARG A 13 -1.80 -26.75 -3.95
N PRO A 14 -2.54 -25.70 -4.33
CA PRO A 14 -2.18 -24.35 -3.93
C PRO A 14 -2.19 -24.27 -2.40
N VAL A 15 -1.08 -23.81 -1.84
CA VAL A 15 -0.92 -23.58 -0.40
C VAL A 15 -1.93 -22.48 -0.02
N PRO A 16 -2.72 -22.64 1.06
CA PRO A 16 -3.60 -21.57 1.52
C PRO A 16 -2.75 -20.34 1.82
N ARG A 17 -3.05 -19.22 1.15
CA ARG A 17 -2.49 -17.92 1.51
C ARG A 17 -2.77 -17.72 3.00
N ALA A 18 -1.73 -17.48 3.78
CA ALA A 18 -1.90 -17.09 5.17
C ALA A 18 -2.84 -15.88 5.19
N ALA A 19 -4.00 -16.02 5.85
CA ALA A 19 -4.88 -14.89 6.07
C ALA A 19 -4.08 -13.82 6.81
N GLY A 20 -4.09 -12.59 6.32
CA GLY A 20 -3.42 -11.49 6.99
C GLY A 20 -3.92 -11.32 8.43
N PRO A 21 -3.18 -10.57 9.27
CA PRO A 21 -3.60 -10.27 10.63
C PRO A 21 -5.03 -9.73 10.61
N ARG A 22 -5.92 -10.36 11.39
CA ARG A 22 -7.26 -9.80 11.57
C ARG A 22 -7.12 -8.48 12.33
N GLU A 23 -7.85 -7.48 11.88
CA GLU A 23 -7.95 -6.21 12.58
C GLU A 23 -8.40 -6.49 14.02
N PRO A 24 -7.70 -5.94 15.03
CA PRO A 24 -8.09 -6.13 16.43
C PRO A 24 -9.51 -5.58 16.62
N VAL A 25 -10.32 -6.31 17.37
CA VAL A 25 -11.71 -5.93 17.63
C VAL A 25 -11.73 -4.74 18.58
N ASP A 26 -12.34 -3.62 18.15
CA ASP A 26 -12.55 -2.45 19.00
C ASP A 26 -13.78 -2.66 19.90
N HIS A 27 -13.52 -3.25 21.08
CA HIS A 27 -14.53 -3.56 22.09
C HIS A 27 -15.23 -2.31 22.63
N ALA A 28 -14.50 -1.20 22.79
CA ALA A 28 -15.07 0.06 23.24
C ALA A 28 -16.10 0.61 22.24
N ARG A 29 -15.78 0.58 20.94
CA ARG A 29 -16.69 1.02 19.87
C ARG A 29 -17.92 0.13 19.75
N ILE A 30 -17.78 -1.18 19.92
CA ILE A 30 -18.92 -2.10 19.99
C ILE A 30 -19.85 -1.69 21.14
N GLY A 31 -19.29 -1.41 22.31
CA GLY A 31 -20.04 -0.94 23.48
C GLY A 31 -20.85 0.33 23.18
N ARG A 32 -20.17 1.40 22.70
CA ARG A 32 -20.85 2.66 22.35
C ARG A 32 -22.01 2.43 21.37
N ARG A 33 -21.82 1.58 20.34
CA ARG A 33 -22.87 1.27 19.36
C ARG A 33 -24.07 0.55 19.95
N VAL A 34 -23.86 -0.36 20.91
CA VAL A 34 -24.95 -1.06 21.62
C VAL A 34 -25.79 -0.05 22.40
N VAL A 35 -25.14 0.86 23.13
CA VAL A 35 -25.82 1.90 23.90
C VAL A 35 -26.62 2.82 23.01
N ARG A 36 -26.03 3.36 21.93
CA ARG A 36 -26.74 4.24 20.98
C ARG A 36 -27.97 3.56 20.37
N ARG A 37 -27.87 2.26 20.07
CA ARG A 37 -29.00 1.48 19.55
C ARG A 37 -30.11 1.33 20.60
N ARG A 38 -29.76 1.08 21.86
CA ARG A 38 -30.72 0.97 22.97
C ARG A 38 -31.35 2.31 23.30
N ALA A 39 -30.58 3.40 23.24
CA ALA A 39 -31.03 4.75 23.54
C ALA A 39 -31.92 5.36 22.46
N LYS A 40 -31.94 4.84 21.23
CA LYS A 40 -32.70 5.44 20.12
C LYS A 40 -34.19 5.57 20.48
N GLY A 41 -34.70 6.80 20.43
CA GLY A 41 -36.08 7.14 20.79
C GLY A 41 -36.34 7.35 22.29
N MET A 42 -35.33 7.18 23.16
CA MET A 42 -35.48 7.41 24.59
C MET A 42 -35.49 8.91 24.93
N THR A 43 -36.28 9.29 25.93
CA THR A 43 -36.26 10.63 26.52
C THR A 43 -35.13 10.79 27.53
N ALA A 44 -34.89 12.01 28.01
CA ALA A 44 -33.89 12.27 29.06
C ALA A 44 -34.15 11.46 30.34
N ALA A 45 -35.42 11.25 30.71
CA ALA A 45 -35.80 10.48 31.88
C ALA A 45 -35.52 8.98 31.69
N ASP A 46 -35.83 8.44 30.52
CA ASP A 46 -35.58 7.03 30.19
C ASP A 46 -34.07 6.73 30.18
N VAL A 47 -33.27 7.64 29.59
CA VAL A 47 -31.81 7.52 29.58
C VAL A 47 -31.22 7.63 30.99
N ALA A 48 -31.75 8.52 31.84
CA ALA A 48 -31.30 8.62 33.22
C ALA A 48 -31.57 7.33 34.03
N ALA A 49 -32.75 6.72 33.86
CA ALA A 49 -33.06 5.43 34.47
C ALA A 49 -32.13 4.32 33.97
N ALA A 50 -31.94 4.22 32.65
CA ALA A 50 -31.06 3.22 32.05
C ALA A 50 -29.59 3.37 32.48
N LEU A 51 -29.11 4.60 32.67
CA LEU A 51 -27.77 4.87 33.19
C LEU A 51 -27.61 4.39 34.64
N GLU A 52 -28.61 4.60 35.50
CA GLU A 52 -28.55 4.13 36.88
C GLU A 52 -28.55 2.60 36.96
N ASP A 53 -29.33 1.92 36.11
CA ASP A 53 -29.28 0.47 35.95
C ASP A 53 -27.89 0.01 35.50
N ALA A 54 -27.33 0.63 34.46
CA ALA A 54 -26.00 0.29 33.96
C ALA A 54 -24.90 0.50 35.01
N ARG A 55 -24.99 1.57 35.82
CA ARG A 55 -24.08 1.83 36.95
C ARG A 55 -24.24 0.79 38.06
N PHE A 56 -25.46 0.31 38.29
CA PHE A 56 -25.70 -0.77 39.23
C PHE A 56 -25.06 -2.07 38.77
N ASP A 57 -25.25 -2.45 37.50
CA ASP A 57 -24.64 -3.64 36.90
C ASP A 57 -23.11 -3.56 36.98
N ALA A 58 -22.52 -2.43 36.58
CA ALA A 58 -21.07 -2.23 36.66
C ALA A 58 -20.50 -2.35 38.08
N ARG A 59 -21.25 -1.95 39.12
CA ARG A 59 -20.86 -2.15 40.53
C ARG A 59 -20.95 -3.60 40.98
N GLN A 60 -21.83 -4.41 40.37
CA GLN A 60 -21.85 -5.86 40.61
C GLN A 60 -20.65 -6.50 39.93
N ASP A 61 -20.40 -6.15 38.67
CA ASP A 61 -19.34 -6.70 37.84
C ASP A 61 -17.94 -6.37 38.39
N SER A 62 -17.76 -5.20 39.01
CA SER A 62 -16.49 -4.81 39.65
C SER A 62 -16.06 -5.73 40.80
N ARG A 63 -16.95 -6.61 41.30
CA ARG A 63 -16.61 -7.63 42.31
C ARG A 63 -15.89 -8.84 41.70
N HIS A 64 -15.76 -8.89 40.38
CA HIS A 64 -15.12 -9.96 39.65
C HIS A 64 -13.82 -9.48 38.97
N GLU A 65 -12.68 -10.03 39.41
CA GLU A 65 -11.35 -9.61 38.94
C GLU A 65 -11.15 -9.72 37.42
N HIS A 66 -11.85 -10.64 36.75
CA HIS A 66 -11.76 -10.82 35.29
C HIS A 66 -12.45 -9.72 34.46
N LEU A 67 -13.18 -8.81 35.10
CA LEU A 67 -13.87 -7.69 34.45
C LEU A 67 -13.19 -6.33 34.71
N ALA A 68 -12.07 -6.30 35.44
CA ALA A 68 -11.35 -5.05 35.75
C ALA A 68 -10.82 -4.34 34.49
N ASP A 69 -10.52 -5.10 33.43
CA ASP A 69 -10.08 -4.59 32.13
C ASP A 69 -11.20 -4.53 31.08
N ASP A 70 -12.47 -4.51 31.49
CA ASP A 70 -13.60 -4.43 30.55
C ASP A 70 -13.67 -3.06 29.87
N GLU A 71 -12.95 -2.93 28.76
CA GLU A 71 -12.97 -1.77 27.86
C GLU A 71 -14.37 -1.52 27.30
N ARG A 72 -15.15 -2.59 27.06
CA ARG A 72 -16.49 -2.47 26.50
C ARG A 72 -17.44 -1.88 27.52
N GLY A 73 -17.54 -2.46 28.71
CA GLY A 73 -18.41 -1.97 29.78
C GLY A 73 -18.12 -0.52 30.17
N ARG A 74 -16.84 -0.15 30.26
CA ARG A 74 -16.43 1.26 30.49
C ARG A 74 -16.91 2.20 29.38
N ALA A 75 -16.79 1.78 28.12
CA ALA A 75 -17.25 2.58 26.99
C ALA A 75 -18.79 2.66 26.92
N GLU A 76 -19.50 1.60 27.31
CA GLU A 76 -20.97 1.62 27.41
C GLU A 76 -21.45 2.65 28.46
N LEU A 77 -20.86 2.67 29.66
CA LEU A 77 -21.21 3.65 30.70
C LEU A 77 -20.91 5.09 30.27
N ALA A 78 -19.72 5.34 29.71
CA ALA A 78 -19.35 6.66 29.24
C ALA A 78 -20.29 7.17 28.13
N GLU A 79 -20.75 6.27 27.26
CA GLU A 79 -21.71 6.61 26.21
C GLU A 79 -23.09 6.93 26.78
N TRP A 80 -23.58 6.17 27.77
CA TRP A 80 -24.83 6.50 28.46
C TRP A 80 -24.77 7.88 29.12
N GLU A 81 -23.66 8.21 29.77
CA GLU A 81 -23.43 9.53 30.39
C GLU A 81 -23.43 10.65 29.36
N ARG A 82 -22.78 10.44 28.21
CA ARG A 82 -22.76 11.40 27.10
C ARG A 82 -24.16 11.65 26.55
N ILE A 83 -24.95 10.60 26.30
CA ILE A 83 -26.33 10.73 25.78
C ILE A 83 -27.20 11.46 26.80
N ARG A 84 -27.05 11.15 28.10
CA ARG A 84 -27.76 11.87 29.17
C ARG A 84 -27.45 13.37 29.13
N GLN A 85 -26.18 13.73 29.00
CA GLN A 85 -25.76 15.13 28.93
C GLN A 85 -26.31 15.81 27.67
N LEU A 86 -26.21 15.15 26.51
CA LEU A 86 -26.75 15.64 25.24
C LEU A 86 -28.25 15.96 25.34
N LEU A 87 -29.04 15.10 25.98
CA LEU A 87 -30.48 15.31 26.16
C LEU A 87 -30.80 16.35 27.24
N ALA A 88 -29.93 16.54 28.23
CA ALA A 88 -30.11 17.58 29.25
C ALA A 88 -29.96 18.99 28.66
N ASP A 89 -29.12 19.14 27.63
CA ASP A 89 -28.90 20.41 26.93
C ASP A 89 -29.95 20.66 25.81
N ALA A 90 -30.81 19.68 25.53
CA ALA A 90 -31.82 19.74 24.48
C ALA A 90 -33.17 20.30 24.97
N ALA A 91 -34.06 20.63 24.02
CA ALA A 91 -35.39 21.10 24.35
C ALA A 91 -36.21 20.02 25.08
N PRO A 92 -37.12 20.39 26.00
CA PRO A 92 -37.99 19.41 26.68
C PRO A 92 -38.78 18.55 25.70
N GLY A 93 -38.86 17.25 25.96
CA GLY A 93 -39.52 16.29 25.07
C GLY A 93 -38.65 15.82 23.88
N THR A 94 -37.41 16.30 23.75
CA THR A 94 -36.46 15.75 22.77
C THR A 94 -36.16 14.29 23.11
N VAL A 95 -36.21 13.45 22.08
CA VAL A 95 -35.81 12.04 22.15
C VAL A 95 -34.44 11.88 21.49
N TYR A 96 -33.66 10.91 21.96
CA TYR A 96 -32.35 10.65 21.38
C TYR A 96 -32.47 10.07 19.97
N ASP A 97 -31.88 10.75 18.99
CA ASP A 97 -31.72 10.25 17.63
C ASP A 97 -30.23 10.19 17.27
N PRO A 98 -29.63 8.98 17.14
CA PRO A 98 -28.23 8.85 16.75
C PRO A 98 -27.95 9.41 15.35
N ASP A 99 -28.96 9.55 14.49
CA ASP A 99 -28.79 10.09 13.15
C ASP A 99 -28.59 11.62 13.19
N ALA A 100 -29.08 12.30 14.23
CA ALA A 100 -28.85 13.73 14.49
C ALA A 100 -27.63 14.02 15.38
N ASP A 101 -27.00 12.99 15.94
CA ASP A 101 -25.88 13.14 16.87
C ASP A 101 -24.56 13.38 16.13
N HIS A 102 -23.98 14.57 16.30
CA HIS A 102 -22.75 14.98 15.64
C HIS A 102 -21.55 14.06 15.93
N VAL A 103 -21.47 13.44 17.12
CA VAL A 103 -20.38 12.50 17.45
C VAL A 103 -20.53 11.24 16.62
N VAL A 104 -21.76 10.75 16.46
CA VAL A 104 -22.07 9.58 15.63
C VAL A 104 -21.77 9.87 14.17
N GLN A 105 -22.17 11.04 13.67
CA GLN A 105 -21.90 11.46 12.29
C GLN A 105 -20.39 11.60 12.02
N ALA A 106 -19.63 12.16 12.96
CA ALA A 106 -18.18 12.26 12.84
C ALA A 106 -17.50 10.88 12.79
N GLU A 107 -17.92 9.93 13.64
CA GLU A 107 -17.41 8.55 13.60
C GLU A 107 -17.73 7.86 12.26
N LEU A 108 -18.95 8.02 11.73
CA LEU A 108 -19.35 7.44 10.43
C LEU A 108 -18.57 8.06 9.26
N ALA A 109 -18.33 9.36 9.30
CA ALA A 109 -17.51 10.04 8.29
C ALA A 109 -16.05 9.54 8.32
N ALA A 110 -15.49 9.36 9.51
CA ALA A 110 -14.15 8.79 9.67
C ALA A 110 -14.08 7.34 9.14
N ASP A 111 -15.09 6.51 9.42
CA ASP A 111 -15.19 5.15 8.89
C ASP A 111 -15.26 5.12 7.36
N ALA A 112 -16.08 5.99 6.78
CA ALA A 112 -16.23 6.10 5.33
C ALA A 112 -14.91 6.54 4.68
N ALA A 113 -14.21 7.51 5.26
CA ALA A 113 -12.90 7.95 4.79
C ALA A 113 -11.86 6.82 4.87
N ALA A 114 -11.80 6.08 5.98
CA ALA A 114 -10.91 4.93 6.13
C ALA A 114 -11.24 3.80 5.14
N ALA A 115 -12.53 3.54 4.89
CA ALA A 115 -12.95 2.56 3.89
C ALA A 115 -12.55 2.99 2.47
N ALA A 116 -12.75 4.26 2.11
CA ALA A 116 -12.35 4.82 0.82
C ALA A 116 -10.83 4.77 0.61
N ALA A 117 -10.04 5.05 1.66
CA ALA A 117 -8.58 4.94 1.62
C ALA A 117 -8.14 3.49 1.35
N ARG A 118 -8.68 2.52 2.09
CA ARG A 118 -8.40 1.09 1.86
C ARG A 118 -8.80 0.64 0.45
N GLU A 119 -9.95 1.09 -0.04
CA GLU A 119 -10.37 0.77 -1.40
C GLU A 119 -9.43 1.38 -2.45
N ALA A 120 -8.94 2.61 -2.22
CA ALA A 120 -7.94 3.24 -3.07
C ALA A 120 -6.63 2.45 -3.09
N GLU A 121 -6.13 2.03 -1.93
CA GLU A 121 -4.94 1.17 -1.82
C GLU A 121 -5.14 -0.17 -2.55
N LEU A 122 -6.30 -0.82 -2.40
CA LEU A 122 -6.60 -2.07 -3.11
C LEU A 122 -6.69 -1.88 -4.63
N ARG A 123 -7.30 -0.78 -5.09
CA ARG A 123 -7.36 -0.44 -6.51
C ARG A 123 -5.95 -0.18 -7.07
N GLU A 124 -5.10 0.51 -6.32
CA GLU A 124 -3.73 0.77 -6.73
C GLU A 124 -2.90 -0.52 -6.76
N ALA A 125 -2.99 -1.35 -5.72
CA ALA A 125 -2.34 -2.66 -5.71
C ALA A 125 -2.79 -3.55 -6.88
N ALA A 126 -4.08 -3.50 -7.26
CA ALA A 126 -4.59 -4.22 -8.42
C ALA A 126 -4.03 -3.68 -9.74
N ARG A 127 -3.88 -2.35 -9.88
CA ARG A 127 -3.24 -1.72 -11.05
C ARG A 127 -1.77 -2.12 -11.17
N VAL A 128 -1.01 -2.02 -10.09
CA VAL A 128 0.40 -2.43 -10.03
C VAL A 128 0.53 -3.92 -10.35
N ALA A 129 -0.35 -4.76 -9.81
CA ALA A 129 -0.36 -6.20 -10.11
C ALA A 129 -0.60 -6.49 -11.59
N ALA A 130 -1.60 -5.84 -12.20
CA ALA A 130 -1.90 -6.01 -13.62
C ALA A 130 -0.74 -5.52 -14.50
N ARG A 131 -0.12 -4.39 -14.13
CA ARG A 131 1.03 -3.86 -14.86
C ARG A 131 2.26 -4.75 -14.72
N THR A 132 2.47 -5.34 -13.54
CA THR A 132 3.51 -6.36 -13.31
C THR A 132 3.35 -7.55 -14.25
N ASP A 133 2.12 -8.05 -14.40
CA ASP A 133 1.83 -9.18 -15.28
C ASP A 133 2.03 -8.79 -16.78
N GLU A 134 1.71 -7.55 -17.16
CA GLU A 134 2.00 -7.01 -18.49
C GLU A 134 3.51 -6.92 -18.77
N LEU A 135 4.31 -6.39 -17.83
CA LEU A 135 5.77 -6.32 -17.97
C LEU A 135 6.40 -7.70 -18.11
N GLN A 136 5.91 -8.68 -17.33
CA GLN A 136 6.32 -10.07 -17.46
C GLN A 136 6.01 -10.61 -18.87
N ALA A 137 4.82 -10.37 -19.40
CA ALA A 137 4.42 -10.83 -20.73
C ALA A 137 5.27 -10.19 -21.84
N LEU A 138 5.51 -8.87 -21.77
CA LEU A 138 6.39 -8.16 -22.71
C LEU A 138 7.81 -8.71 -22.69
N ARG A 139 8.32 -9.06 -21.50
CA ARG A 139 9.63 -9.70 -21.37
C ARG A 139 9.66 -11.07 -22.03
N GLU A 140 8.65 -11.90 -21.78
CA GLU A 140 8.55 -13.24 -22.36
C GLU A 140 8.43 -13.23 -23.90
N LEU A 141 7.82 -12.19 -24.44
CA LEU A 141 7.71 -11.96 -25.88
C LEU A 141 8.94 -11.25 -26.49
N GLY A 142 9.85 -10.73 -25.66
CA GLY A 142 11.01 -9.97 -26.11
C GLY A 142 10.67 -8.59 -26.71
N THR A 143 9.50 -8.03 -26.37
CA THR A 143 8.99 -6.77 -26.96
C THR A 143 8.98 -5.60 -25.97
N LEU A 144 9.66 -5.72 -24.82
CA LEU A 144 9.81 -4.63 -23.85
C LEU A 144 10.29 -3.34 -24.50
N GLU A 145 11.33 -3.41 -25.34
CA GLU A 145 11.94 -2.25 -26.00
C GLU A 145 10.99 -1.54 -26.99
N GLU A 146 9.98 -2.23 -27.51
CA GLU A 146 8.95 -1.65 -28.39
C GLU A 146 7.94 -0.81 -27.60
N THR A 147 7.92 -0.97 -26.27
CA THR A 147 7.05 -0.23 -25.37
C THR A 147 7.86 0.76 -24.53
N GLY A 148 7.45 2.03 -24.51
CA GLY A 148 8.02 3.00 -23.57
C GLY A 148 7.50 2.78 -22.15
N PRO A 149 8.27 3.13 -21.10
CA PRO A 149 7.78 3.09 -19.73
C PRO A 149 6.58 4.00 -19.54
N ARG A 150 5.65 3.55 -18.71
CA ARG A 150 4.47 4.25 -18.24
C ARG A 150 4.68 4.65 -16.78
N GLU A 151 3.92 5.65 -16.33
CA GLU A 151 3.85 6.01 -14.92
C GLU A 151 3.47 4.77 -14.07
N GLY A 152 4.22 4.52 -13.00
CA GLY A 152 4.02 3.38 -12.10
C GLY A 152 4.78 2.11 -12.46
N ASP A 153 5.60 2.12 -13.53
CA ASP A 153 6.44 0.97 -13.89
C ASP A 153 7.52 0.66 -12.85
N GLU A 154 7.94 1.65 -12.06
CA GLU A 154 8.83 1.47 -10.91
C GLU A 154 8.17 0.59 -9.83
N ALA A 155 6.90 0.86 -9.51
CA ALA A 155 6.12 0.07 -8.56
C ALA A 155 5.85 -1.34 -9.10
N ALA A 156 5.57 -1.47 -10.40
CA ALA A 156 5.40 -2.77 -11.04
C ALA A 156 6.71 -3.59 -11.02
N ARG A 157 7.87 -2.94 -11.23
CA ARG A 157 9.20 -3.56 -11.10
C ARG A 157 9.48 -4.03 -9.66
N GLU A 158 9.10 -3.26 -8.66
CA GLU A 158 9.22 -3.65 -7.25
C GLU A 158 8.29 -4.83 -6.90
N GLU A 159 7.04 -4.81 -7.35
CA GLU A 159 6.10 -5.92 -7.17
C GLU A 159 6.60 -7.20 -7.87
N LEU A 160 7.13 -7.06 -9.08
CA LEU A 160 7.76 -8.15 -9.83
C LEU A 160 8.95 -8.75 -9.06
N THR A 161 9.75 -7.89 -8.44
CA THR A 161 10.86 -8.29 -7.56
C THR A 161 10.38 -9.13 -6.39
N ARG A 162 9.27 -8.71 -5.77
CA ARG A 162 8.63 -9.41 -4.64
C ARG A 162 8.08 -10.78 -5.05
N ARG A 163 7.52 -10.93 -6.26
CA ARG A 163 6.87 -12.17 -6.74
C ARG A 163 7.84 -13.23 -7.25
N ALA A 164 8.79 -12.83 -8.10
CA ALA A 164 9.50 -13.75 -8.98
C ALA A 164 10.99 -13.95 -8.65
N GLY A 165 11.55 -13.19 -7.69
CA GLY A 165 12.98 -13.22 -7.40
C GLY A 165 13.81 -12.50 -8.48
N SER A 166 15.15 -12.59 -8.39
CA SER A 166 16.08 -11.72 -9.13
C SER A 166 16.18 -11.95 -10.64
N TYR A 167 15.86 -13.14 -11.16
CA TYR A 167 16.12 -13.49 -12.57
C TYR A 167 15.22 -12.76 -13.58
N VAL A 168 14.04 -12.31 -13.15
CA VAL A 168 13.09 -11.57 -13.99
C VAL A 168 13.46 -10.08 -14.10
N GLN A 169 14.28 -9.58 -13.17
CA GLN A 169 14.52 -8.15 -12.98
C GLN A 169 15.52 -7.56 -13.98
N THR A 170 16.50 -8.34 -14.44
CA THR A 170 17.61 -7.79 -15.25
C THR A 170 17.14 -7.13 -16.54
N ASP A 171 16.18 -7.75 -17.25
CA ASP A 171 15.67 -7.24 -18.51
C ASP A 171 14.82 -5.96 -18.30
N VAL A 172 14.00 -5.94 -17.25
CA VAL A 172 13.19 -4.78 -16.87
C VAL A 172 14.07 -3.62 -16.37
N ASP A 173 15.10 -3.92 -15.58
CA ASP A 173 16.07 -2.94 -15.07
C ASP A 173 16.90 -2.33 -16.21
N ALA A 174 17.31 -3.14 -17.19
CA ALA A 174 18.00 -2.66 -18.39
C ALA A 174 17.08 -1.77 -19.26
N TRP A 175 15.83 -2.19 -19.45
CA TRP A 175 14.83 -1.43 -20.19
C TRP A 175 14.51 -0.08 -19.52
N LEU A 176 14.29 -0.05 -18.21
CA LEU A 176 14.06 1.19 -17.45
C LEU A 176 15.28 2.12 -17.52
N ALA A 177 16.49 1.59 -17.35
CA ALA A 177 17.72 2.39 -17.44
C ALA A 177 17.90 3.01 -18.83
N GLN A 178 17.66 2.24 -19.89
CA GLN A 178 17.74 2.72 -21.27
C GLN A 178 16.71 3.80 -21.54
N ALA A 179 15.46 3.60 -21.11
CA ALA A 179 14.40 4.58 -21.30
C ALA A 179 14.64 5.86 -20.50
N LEU A 180 15.18 5.77 -19.29
CA LEU A 180 15.57 6.93 -18.48
C LEU A 180 16.69 7.73 -19.16
N ALA A 181 17.73 7.04 -19.65
CA ALA A 181 18.86 7.64 -20.36
C ALA A 181 18.44 8.32 -21.67
N ALA A 182 17.54 7.69 -22.43
CA ALA A 182 17.04 8.19 -23.70
C ALA A 182 15.81 9.10 -23.57
N HIS A 183 15.32 9.34 -22.34
CA HIS A 183 14.15 10.16 -22.03
C HIS A 183 12.88 9.69 -22.77
N LEU A 184 12.63 8.38 -22.77
CA LEU A 184 11.50 7.74 -23.45
C LEU A 184 10.30 7.53 -22.53
N GLY A 185 9.10 7.49 -23.11
CA GLY A 185 7.86 7.24 -22.36
C GLY A 185 7.60 8.33 -21.31
N HIS A 186 7.21 7.90 -20.10
CA HIS A 186 6.98 8.80 -18.97
C HIS A 186 8.24 9.61 -18.59
N TYR A 187 9.45 9.06 -18.81
CA TYR A 187 10.71 9.77 -18.54
C TYR A 187 11.03 10.90 -19.53
N ALA A 188 10.19 11.18 -20.52
CA ALA A 188 10.29 12.44 -21.28
C ALA A 188 10.08 13.66 -20.37
N ASP A 189 9.25 13.53 -19.34
CA ASP A 189 9.00 14.56 -18.33
C ASP A 189 10.20 14.70 -17.35
N PRO A 190 10.80 15.90 -17.21
CA PRO A 190 11.85 16.15 -16.21
C PRO A 190 11.42 15.83 -14.77
N ALA A 191 10.16 16.06 -14.40
CA ALA A 191 9.68 15.78 -13.05
C ALA A 191 9.66 14.27 -12.78
N ALA A 192 9.23 13.47 -13.77
CA ALA A 192 9.29 12.01 -13.70
C ALA A 192 10.72 11.50 -13.51
N ARG A 193 11.69 12.08 -14.24
CA ARG A 193 13.11 11.71 -14.08
C ARG A 193 13.65 12.07 -12.70
N ALA A 194 13.21 13.17 -12.11
CA ALA A 194 13.58 13.55 -10.76
C ALA A 194 12.98 12.58 -9.73
N ALA A 195 11.70 12.24 -9.84
CA ALA A 195 11.02 11.28 -8.96
C ALA A 195 11.64 9.87 -9.05
N ALA A 196 12.10 9.47 -10.24
CA ALA A 196 12.74 8.18 -10.46
C ALA A 196 13.99 7.97 -9.57
N ALA A 197 14.66 9.04 -9.14
CA ALA A 197 15.82 8.96 -8.24
C ALA A 197 15.46 8.37 -6.86
N ASP A 198 14.23 8.58 -6.39
CA ASP A 198 13.74 8.07 -5.11
C ASP A 198 13.04 6.70 -5.23
N LEU A 199 12.64 6.32 -6.45
CA LEU A 199 11.86 5.11 -6.73
C LEU A 199 12.69 3.95 -7.28
N LEU A 200 13.74 4.24 -8.04
CA LEU A 200 14.57 3.22 -8.69
C LEU A 200 15.77 2.82 -7.84
N PRO A 201 16.18 1.54 -7.89
CA PRO A 201 17.42 1.11 -7.25
C PRO A 201 18.66 1.81 -7.83
N THR A 202 19.68 1.97 -6.98
CA THR A 202 20.95 2.63 -7.32
C THR A 202 21.59 2.06 -8.58
N HIS A 203 21.55 0.74 -8.80
CA HIS A 203 22.15 0.13 -10.00
C HIS A 203 21.43 0.51 -11.30
N VAL A 204 20.11 0.71 -11.27
CA VAL A 204 19.34 1.16 -12.44
C VAL A 204 19.69 2.61 -12.77
N LEU A 205 19.76 3.46 -11.74
CA LEU A 205 20.14 4.86 -11.90
C LEU A 205 21.58 5.02 -12.42
N ALA A 206 22.52 4.26 -11.86
CA ALA A 206 23.92 4.26 -12.29
C ALA A 206 24.06 3.77 -13.74
N HIS A 207 23.31 2.73 -14.12
CA HIS A 207 23.27 2.24 -15.50
C HIS A 207 22.76 3.32 -16.46
N ALA A 208 21.64 3.98 -16.14
CA ALA A 208 21.07 5.05 -16.96
C ALA A 208 22.01 6.24 -17.12
N ALA A 209 22.65 6.67 -16.04
CA ALA A 209 23.64 7.75 -16.06
C ALA A 209 24.82 7.40 -16.99
N LEU A 210 25.35 6.17 -16.87
CA LEU A 210 26.45 5.72 -17.71
C LEU A 210 26.04 5.60 -19.18
N LEU A 211 24.85 5.08 -19.49
CA LEU A 211 24.32 5.02 -20.86
C LEU A 211 24.18 6.41 -21.48
N THR A 212 23.70 7.38 -20.71
CA THR A 212 23.55 8.77 -21.16
C THR A 212 24.89 9.36 -21.61
N GLU A 213 25.95 9.11 -20.85
CA GLU A 213 27.29 9.60 -21.17
C GLU A 213 27.93 8.84 -22.34
N LEU A 214 27.78 7.51 -22.38
CA LEU A 214 28.33 6.68 -23.46
C LEU A 214 27.67 6.99 -24.81
N ALA A 215 26.35 7.20 -24.85
CA ALA A 215 25.63 7.54 -26.07
C ALA A 215 26.10 8.87 -26.68
N ARG A 216 26.60 9.80 -25.86
CA ARG A 216 27.18 11.07 -26.31
C ARG A 216 28.57 10.89 -26.91
N LEU A 217 29.37 9.98 -26.35
CA LEU A 217 30.73 9.70 -26.81
C LEU A 217 30.76 8.85 -28.08
N VAL A 218 29.83 7.91 -28.21
CA VAL A 218 29.71 7.02 -29.37
C VAL A 218 28.28 7.08 -29.93
N PRO A 219 27.95 8.13 -30.70
CA PRO A 219 26.63 8.25 -31.33
C PRO A 219 26.33 7.03 -32.20
N GLY A 220 25.12 6.46 -32.04
CA GLY A 220 24.68 5.28 -32.79
C GLY A 220 25.09 3.94 -32.17
N ALA A 221 25.78 3.93 -31.02
CA ALA A 221 25.98 2.71 -30.27
C ALA A 221 24.64 2.17 -29.74
N GLY A 222 24.23 0.99 -30.22
CA GLY A 222 23.00 0.33 -29.78
C GLY A 222 23.14 -0.35 -28.41
N GLY A 223 22.01 -0.72 -27.79
CA GLY A 223 21.97 -1.34 -26.46
C GLY A 223 22.86 -2.59 -26.32
N GLY A 224 22.94 -3.43 -27.35
CA GLY A 224 23.81 -4.61 -27.36
C GLY A 224 25.32 -4.30 -27.32
N GLN A 225 25.75 -3.15 -27.84
CA GLN A 225 27.16 -2.72 -27.80
C GLN A 225 27.54 -2.14 -26.43
N LEU A 226 26.54 -1.63 -25.69
CA LEU A 226 26.70 -1.04 -24.37
C LEU A 226 26.32 -1.99 -23.22
N ALA A 227 26.11 -3.28 -23.49
CA ALA A 227 25.74 -4.28 -22.48
C ALA A 227 26.75 -4.43 -21.33
N PHE A 228 27.99 -3.95 -21.49
CA PHE A 228 28.98 -3.88 -20.39
C PHE A 228 28.59 -2.85 -19.32
N ALA A 229 27.89 -1.78 -19.68
CA ALA A 229 27.44 -0.74 -18.76
C ALA A 229 26.47 -1.33 -17.73
N ALA A 230 25.54 -2.18 -18.19
CA ALA A 230 24.64 -2.93 -17.32
C ALA A 230 25.40 -3.79 -16.31
N ARG A 231 26.39 -4.58 -16.79
CA ARG A 231 27.20 -5.44 -15.92
C ARG A 231 27.99 -4.63 -14.88
N LEU A 232 28.57 -3.50 -15.28
CA LEU A 232 29.31 -2.62 -14.38
C LEU A 232 28.40 -2.03 -13.31
N ALA A 233 27.23 -1.51 -13.70
CA ALA A 233 26.28 -0.90 -12.78
C ALA A 233 25.67 -1.91 -11.80
N THR A 234 25.44 -3.16 -12.22
CA THR A 234 24.97 -4.23 -11.33
C THR A 234 26.06 -4.67 -10.33
N ALA A 235 27.31 -4.81 -10.78
CA ALA A 235 28.39 -5.29 -9.92
C ALA A 235 28.94 -4.19 -8.99
N HIS A 236 29.04 -2.96 -9.49
CA HIS A 236 29.64 -1.81 -8.81
C HIS A 236 28.85 -0.54 -9.13
N PRO A 237 27.65 -0.36 -8.56
CA PRO A 237 26.76 0.76 -8.89
C PRO A 237 27.40 2.12 -8.59
N GLU A 238 28.13 2.25 -7.48
CA GLU A 238 28.84 3.47 -7.12
C GLU A 238 29.93 3.81 -8.15
N ALA A 239 30.76 2.84 -8.54
CA ALA A 239 31.81 3.05 -9.53
C ALA A 239 31.25 3.39 -10.92
N ALA A 240 30.12 2.80 -11.30
CA ALA A 240 29.42 3.15 -12.53
C ALA A 240 28.91 4.61 -12.50
N GLY A 241 28.35 5.03 -11.36
CA GLY A 241 27.92 6.41 -11.13
C GLY A 241 29.08 7.41 -11.17
N ASP A 242 30.18 7.11 -10.47
CA ASP A 242 31.39 7.93 -10.47
C ASP A 242 32.01 8.06 -11.86
N LEU A 243 32.02 6.97 -12.64
CA LEU A 243 32.47 6.99 -14.02
C LEU A 243 31.57 7.89 -14.87
N ALA A 244 30.25 7.78 -14.75
CA ALA A 244 29.33 8.67 -15.46
C ALA A 244 29.57 10.14 -15.09
N ALA A 245 29.73 10.45 -13.80
CA ALA A 245 30.03 11.81 -13.33
C ALA A 245 31.39 12.32 -13.85
N PHE A 246 32.40 11.46 -13.90
CA PHE A 246 33.70 11.79 -14.50
C PHE A 246 33.57 12.11 -16.00
N LEU A 247 32.87 11.27 -16.77
CA LEU A 247 32.66 11.49 -18.21
C LEU A 247 31.87 12.78 -18.48
N ALA A 248 30.87 13.07 -17.64
CA ALA A 248 30.11 14.32 -17.74
C ALA A 248 30.99 15.56 -17.53
N ARG A 249 31.96 15.50 -16.59
CA ARG A 249 32.93 16.59 -16.33
C ARG A 249 34.03 16.68 -17.39
N ALA A 250 34.44 15.56 -17.98
CA ALA A 250 35.51 15.51 -18.97
C ALA A 250 35.15 16.12 -20.35
N ARG A 251 33.97 16.74 -20.47
CA ARG A 251 33.50 17.37 -21.71
C ARG A 251 34.35 18.58 -22.10
N PRO A 252 34.90 18.63 -23.32
CA PRO A 252 35.46 19.85 -23.86
C PRO A 252 34.31 20.77 -24.30
N GLY A 253 34.10 21.87 -23.58
CA GLY A 253 33.10 22.89 -23.95
C GLY A 253 32.47 23.72 -22.83
N GLN A 254 32.84 23.52 -21.56
CA GLN A 254 32.43 24.41 -20.45
C GLN A 254 33.62 24.78 -19.56
N ASN A 255 34.59 25.48 -20.15
CA ASN A 255 35.50 26.39 -19.45
C ASN A 255 35.57 27.68 -20.27
#